data_AF-A0A9E3EYK2-F1
#
_entry.id   AF-A0A9E3EYK2-F1
#
_cell.length_a   1.000
_cell.length_b   1.000
_cell.length_c   1.000
_cell.angle_alpha   90.00
_cell.angle_beta   90.00
_cell.angle_gamma   90.00
#
_symmetry.space_group_name_H-M   'P 1'
#
loop_
_entity.id
_entity.type
_entity.pdbx_description
1 polymer ?
#
loop_
_entity_poly.entity_id
_entity_poly.type
_entity_poly.pdbx_seq_one_letter_code
_entity_poly.pdbx_strand_id
1 'polypeptide(L)'
;MSDERKRVLLLMSPATYRAGAFLQAAQRLNLEVVVGIDLPETLADYWHVPLGVDFADSATSVRTIVEYAQQHPLTAILSVDDAASELAALASVALGIASNSPQAAEAARDK
;
A
#
# COMPACT_ATOMS: atom_id res chain seq x y z
N MET A 1 19.66 -10.06 -17.22
CA MET A 1 19.43 -9.27 -15.99
C MET A 1 17.92 -9.19 -15.86
N SER A 2 17.33 -9.95 -14.94
CA SER A 2 15.88 -9.99 -14.79
C SER A 2 15.40 -8.58 -14.45
N ASP A 3 14.57 -8.01 -15.33
CA ASP A 3 13.87 -6.75 -15.08
C ASP A 3 12.79 -7.05 -14.04
N GLU A 4 13.22 -7.21 -12.79
CA GLU A 4 12.30 -7.50 -11.68
C GLU A 4 11.53 -6.22 -11.41
N ARG A 5 10.31 -6.16 -11.95
CA ARG A 5 9.41 -5.01 -11.77
C ARG A 5 9.28 -4.72 -10.29
N LYS A 6 9.71 -3.53 -9.89
CA LYS A 6 9.61 -3.07 -8.50
C LYS A 6 8.14 -3.04 -8.10
N ARG A 7 7.83 -3.66 -6.96
CA ARG A 7 6.47 -3.77 -6.44
C ARG A 7 6.20 -2.72 -5.38
N VAL A 8 5.07 -2.03 -5.50
CA VAL A 8 4.62 -1.01 -4.56
C VAL A 8 3.25 -1.39 -4.01
N LEU A 9 3.11 -1.33 -2.70
CA LEU A 9 1.82 -1.49 -2.03
C LEU A 9 1.17 -0.10 -1.85
N LEU A 10 -0.04 0.05 -2.36
CA LEU A 10 -0.89 1.21 -2.14
C LEU A 10 -1.97 0.87 -1.12
N LEU A 11 -1.94 1.54 0.02
CA LEU A 11 -2.96 1.43 1.06
C LEU A 11 -4.01 2.52 0.88
N MET A 12 -5.28 2.12 0.75
CA MET A 12 -6.38 3.05 0.47
C MET A 12 -7.71 2.58 1.06
N SER A 13 -8.61 3.53 1.29
CA SER A 13 -10.01 3.23 1.54
C SER A 13 -10.73 2.79 0.25
N PRO A 14 -11.80 1.98 0.35
CA PRO A 14 -12.57 1.51 -0.81
C PRO A 14 -13.11 2.63 -1.71
N ALA A 15 -13.33 3.83 -1.14
CA ALA A 15 -14.01 4.94 -1.80
C ALA A 15 -13.06 6.02 -2.35
N THR A 16 -11.74 5.80 -2.35
CA THR A 16 -10.81 6.86 -2.74
C THR A 16 -10.91 7.19 -4.24
N TYR A 17 -11.09 8.47 -4.57
CA TYR A 17 -11.04 8.96 -5.94
C TYR A 17 -9.59 9.10 -6.45
N ARG A 18 -8.59 8.99 -5.56
CA ARG A 18 -7.18 9.22 -5.88
C ARG A 18 -6.51 7.97 -6.47
N ALA A 19 -7.08 6.78 -6.28
CA ALA A 19 -6.53 5.51 -6.75
C ALA A 19 -6.09 5.55 -8.22
N GLY A 20 -6.94 6.09 -9.10
CA GLY A 20 -6.67 6.16 -10.53
C GLY A 20 -5.44 6.98 -10.91
N ALA A 21 -5.09 8.01 -10.14
CA ALA A 21 -3.89 8.82 -10.39
C ALA A 21 -2.61 8.04 -10.02
N PHE A 22 -2.63 7.33 -8.89
CA PHE A 22 -1.49 6.52 -8.44
C PHE A 22 -1.25 5.30 -9.35
N LEU A 23 -2.32 4.63 -9.78
CA LEU A 23 -2.22 3.51 -10.72
C LEU A 23 -1.63 3.94 -12.06
N GLN A 24 -2.06 5.09 -12.59
CA GLN A 24 -1.47 5.65 -13.82
C GLN A 24 0.01 6.02 -13.64
N ALA A 25 0.39 6.61 -12.51
CA ALA A 25 1.79 6.93 -12.22
C ALA A 25 2.65 5.67 -12.15
N ALA A 26 2.17 4.62 -11.45
CA ALA A 26 2.87 3.34 -11.36
C ALA A 26 3.03 2.67 -12.73
N GLN A 27 1.99 2.71 -13.57
CA GLN A 27 2.06 2.21 -14.94
C GLN A 27 3.11 2.94 -15.78
N ARG A 28 3.20 4.28 -15.68
CA ARG A 28 4.23 5.08 -16.37
C ARG A 28 5.64 4.75 -15.90
N LEU A 29 5.79 4.34 -14.64
CA LEU A 29 7.06 3.96 -14.02
C LEU A 29 7.38 2.45 -14.17
N ASN A 30 6.54 1.69 -14.88
CA ASN A 30 6.65 0.23 -15.04
C ASN A 30 6.71 -0.53 -13.70
N LEU A 31 5.99 -0.05 -12.70
CA LEU A 31 5.89 -0.65 -11.37
C LEU A 31 4.75 -1.65 -11.30
N GLU A 32 4.93 -2.70 -10.49
CA GLU A 32 3.84 -3.60 -10.12
C GLU A 32 3.10 -3.03 -8.91
N VAL A 33 1.78 -2.91 -8.98
CA VAL A 33 0.98 -2.35 -7.90
C VAL A 33 0.19 -3.45 -7.19
N VAL A 34 0.36 -3.50 -5.87
CA VAL A 34 -0.53 -4.25 -4.97
C VAL A 34 -1.43 -3.24 -4.29
N VAL A 35 -2.72 -3.54 -4.23
CA VAL A 35 -3.69 -2.69 -3.56
C VAL A 35 -4.07 -3.34 -2.23
N GLY A 36 -3.82 -2.62 -1.14
CA GLY A 36 -4.31 -2.94 0.19
C GLY A 36 -5.52 -2.06 0.50
N ILE A 37 -6.69 -2.67 0.69
CA ILE A 37 -7.92 -1.92 0.94
C ILE A 37 -8.33 -2.07 2.40
N ASP A 38 -8.77 -0.95 2.99
CA ASP A 38 -9.44 -0.89 4.31
C ASP A 38 -10.78 -1.63 4.27
N LEU A 39 -10.72 -2.93 4.40
CA LEU A 39 -11.84 -3.86 4.38
C LEU A 39 -11.57 -4.96 5.41
N PRO A 40 -12.59 -5.35 6.20
CA PRO A 40 -12.50 -6.55 6.99
C PRO A 40 -12.11 -7.75 6.10
N GLU A 41 -11.23 -8.62 6.60
CA GLU A 41 -10.69 -9.78 5.87
C GLU A 41 -11.79 -10.61 5.17
N THR A 42 -12.90 -10.83 5.87
CA THR A 42 -14.10 -11.54 5.36
C THR A 42 -14.71 -10.95 4.09
N LEU A 43 -14.53 -9.65 3.85
CA LEU A 43 -15.05 -8.94 2.68
C LEU A 43 -14.01 -8.85 1.56
N ALA A 44 -12.72 -8.89 1.89
CA ALA A 44 -11.62 -8.90 0.91
C ALA A 44 -11.64 -10.19 0.05
N ASP A 45 -11.89 -11.34 0.67
CA ASP A 45 -12.05 -12.62 -0.01
C ASP A 45 -13.20 -12.60 -1.04
N TYR A 46 -14.31 -11.92 -0.70
CA TYR A 46 -15.47 -11.82 -1.59
C TYR A 46 -15.21 -10.90 -2.80
N TRP A 47 -14.34 -9.90 -2.64
CA TRP A 47 -14.05 -8.91 -3.68
C TRP A 47 -12.78 -9.22 -4.50
N HIS A 48 -12.13 -10.38 -4.26
CA HIS A 48 -10.85 -10.75 -4.87
C HIS A 48 -9.77 -9.67 -4.72
N VAL A 49 -9.77 -8.98 -3.57
CA VAL A 49 -8.76 -7.97 -3.28
C VAL A 49 -7.52 -8.70 -2.76
N PRO A 50 -6.32 -8.49 -3.34
CA PRO A 50 -5.14 -9.28 -2.98
C PRO A 50 -4.64 -9.05 -1.54
N LEU A 51 -5.06 -7.96 -0.89
CA LEU A 51 -4.69 -7.67 0.50
C LEU A 51 -5.81 -6.88 1.20
N GLY A 52 -6.62 -7.56 2.03
CA GLY A 52 -7.49 -6.91 2.99
C GLY A 52 -6.69 -6.51 4.22
N VAL A 53 -6.76 -5.24 4.62
CA VAL A 53 -6.11 -4.73 5.83
C VAL A 53 -7.13 -3.94 6.63
N ASP A 54 -7.16 -4.13 7.94
CA ASP A 54 -7.99 -3.34 8.85
C ASP A 54 -7.13 -2.20 9.41
N PHE A 55 -7.47 -0.95 9.07
CA PHE A 55 -6.72 0.19 9.56
C PHE A 55 -6.92 0.44 11.06
N ALA A 56 -7.99 -0.09 11.67
CA ALA A 56 -8.21 -0.03 13.11
C ALA A 56 -7.39 -1.06 13.89
N ASP A 57 -7.02 -2.18 13.26
CA ASP A 57 -6.07 -3.16 13.81
C ASP A 57 -4.74 -3.12 13.04
N SER A 58 -3.98 -2.05 13.28
CA SER A 58 -2.68 -1.82 12.65
C SER A 58 -1.69 -2.95 12.92
N ALA A 59 -1.77 -3.61 14.08
CA ALA A 59 -0.84 -4.66 14.46
C ALA A 59 -1.04 -5.93 13.61
N THR A 60 -2.28 -6.38 13.46
CA THR A 60 -2.62 -7.51 12.58
C THR A 60 -2.33 -7.15 11.13
N SER A 61 -2.71 -5.96 10.69
CA SER A 61 -2.48 -5.50 9.32
C SER A 61 -0.99 -5.41 8.94
N VAL A 62 -0.13 -4.93 9.85
CA VAL A 62 1.32 -4.95 9.63
C VAL A 62 1.84 -6.38 9.47
N ARG A 63 1.36 -7.33 10.30
CA ARG A 63 1.76 -8.73 10.18
C ARG A 63 1.37 -9.30 8.81
N THR A 64 0.14 -9.06 8.35
CA THR A 64 -0.35 -9.48 7.03
C THR A 64 0.50 -8.90 5.91
N ILE A 65 0.86 -7.60 5.99
CA ILE A 65 1.73 -6.95 5.00
C ILE A 65 3.13 -7.58 5.00
N VAL A 66 3.68 -7.89 6.17
CA VAL A 66 5.01 -8.51 6.30
C VAL A 66 5.00 -9.93 5.73
N GLU A 67 4.00 -10.74 6.05
CA GLU A 67 3.83 -12.09 5.52
C GLU A 67 3.69 -12.08 3.99
N TYR A 68 2.90 -11.15 3.45
CA TYR A 68 2.80 -10.94 2.01
C TYR A 68 4.16 -10.57 1.39
N ALA A 69 4.89 -9.64 2.00
CA ALA A 69 6.17 -9.16 1.49
C ALA A 69 7.27 -10.24 1.49
N GLN A 70 7.16 -11.28 2.33
CA GLN A 70 8.08 -12.42 2.31
C GLN A 70 7.94 -13.26 1.03
N GLN A 71 6.72 -13.40 0.50
CA GLN A 71 6.45 -14.11 -0.75
C GLN A 71 6.58 -13.18 -1.98
N HIS A 72 6.30 -11.89 -1.78
CA HIS A 72 6.23 -10.88 -2.81
C HIS A 72 7.00 -9.61 -2.37
N PRO A 73 8.33 -9.57 -2.55
CA PRO A 73 9.15 -8.46 -2.06
C PRO A 73 8.59 -7.10 -2.48
N LEU A 74 8.38 -6.23 -1.49
CA LEU A 74 7.89 -4.87 -1.68
C LEU A 74 9.07 -3.89 -1.67
N THR A 75 9.08 -2.95 -2.60
CA THR A 75 10.08 -1.87 -2.66
C THR A 75 9.61 -0.60 -1.97
N ALA A 76 8.29 -0.40 -1.87
CA ALA A 76 7.69 0.75 -1.19
C ALA A 76 6.26 0.44 -0.72
N ILE A 77 5.82 1.14 0.33
CA ILE A 77 4.44 1.18 0.79
C ILE A 77 4.01 2.65 0.81
N LEU A 78 2.85 2.96 0.24
CA LEU A 78 2.30 4.31 0.16
C LEU A 78 0.88 4.34 0.71
N SER A 79 0.57 5.34 1.52
CA SER A 79 -0.81 5.71 1.86
C SER A 79 -1.39 6.62 0.79
N VAL A 80 -2.58 6.29 0.30
CA VAL A 80 -3.34 7.16 -0.62
C VAL A 80 -4.27 8.09 0.14
N ASP A 81 -4.78 7.63 1.30
CA ASP A 81 -5.66 8.39 2.19
C ASP A 81 -4.99 8.60 3.56
N ASP A 82 -5.35 9.67 4.26
CA ASP A 82 -4.74 10.04 5.55
C ASP A 82 -4.85 8.91 6.59
N ALA A 83 -5.97 8.17 6.59
CA ALA A 83 -6.22 7.04 7.49
C ALA A 83 -5.21 5.88 7.34
N ALA A 84 -4.57 5.75 6.17
CA ALA A 84 -3.62 4.68 5.90
C ALA A 84 -2.16 5.03 6.28
N SER A 85 -1.89 6.30 6.63
CA SER A 85 -0.51 6.81 6.76
C SER A 85 0.25 6.18 7.92
N GLU A 86 -0.42 5.97 9.05
CA GLU A 86 0.18 5.31 10.22
C GLU A 86 0.51 3.85 9.90
N LEU A 87 -0.43 3.11 9.30
CA LEU A 87 -0.23 1.72 8.89
C LEU A 87 0.92 1.59 7.88
N ALA A 88 0.98 2.48 6.88
CA ALA A 88 2.06 2.51 5.89
C ALA A 88 3.44 2.71 6.53
N ALA A 89 3.54 3.62 7.51
CA ALA A 89 4.78 3.88 8.23
C ALA A 89 5.20 2.68 9.08
N LEU A 90 4.28 2.10 9.87
CA LEU A 90 4.55 0.94 10.71
C LEU A 90 5.01 -0.27 9.88
N ALA A 91 4.32 -0.55 8.77
CA ALA A 91 4.70 -1.65 7.87
C ALA A 91 6.05 -1.39 7.20
N SER A 92 6.34 -0.14 6.81
CA SER A 92 7.63 0.21 6.22
C SER A 92 8.78 0.02 7.18
N VAL A 93 8.61 0.41 8.45
CA VAL A 93 9.59 0.18 9.53
C VAL A 93 9.81 -1.32 9.73
N ALA A 94 8.72 -2.10 9.81
CA ALA A 94 8.80 -3.55 10.00
C ALA A 94 9.54 -4.27 8.86
N LEU A 95 9.46 -3.74 7.64
CA LEU A 95 10.12 -4.27 6.45
C LEU A 95 11.50 -3.66 6.16
N GLY A 96 11.92 -2.65 6.91
CA GLY A 96 13.17 -1.93 6.68
C GLY A 96 13.21 -1.16 5.34
N ILE A 97 12.04 -0.86 4.77
CA ILE A 97 11.93 -0.08 3.52
C ILE A 97 11.81 1.41 3.86
N ALA A 98 12.36 2.26 2.99
CA ALA A 98 12.23 3.70 3.16
C ALA A 98 10.75 4.12 3.01
N SER A 99 10.14 4.56 4.11
CA SER A 99 8.83 5.20 4.07
C SER A 99 8.97 6.64 3.61
N ASN A 100 8.12 7.08 2.70
CA ASN A 100 7.92 8.51 2.47
C ASN A 100 7.37 9.14 3.76
N SER A 101 8.06 10.16 4.28
CA SER A 101 7.59 10.88 5.47
C SER A 101 6.23 11.53 5.18
N PRO A 102 5.40 11.83 6.20
CA PRO A 102 4.12 12.51 6.01
C PRO A 102 4.20 13.78 5.14
N GLN A 103 5.35 14.47 5.13
CA GLN A 103 5.59 15.64 4.27
C GLN A 103 5.62 15.31 2.77
N ALA A 104 6.01 14.10 2.36
CA ALA A 104 5.98 13.69 0.95
C ALA A 104 4.54 13.36 0.47
N ALA A 105 3.64 12.96 1.38
CA ALA A 105 2.22 12.82 1.08
C ALA A 105 1.53 14.20 0.93
N GLU A 106 1.98 15.22 1.68
CA GLU A 106 1.57 16.62 1.46
C GLU A 106 2.02 17.14 0.09
N ALA A 107 3.23 16.82 -0.37
CA ALA A 107 3.71 17.23 -1.69
C ALA A 107 2.93 16.60 -2.86
N ALA A 108 2.29 15.45 -2.67
CA ALA A 108 1.37 14.84 -3.63
C ALA A 108 -0.07 15.39 -3.56
N ARG A 109 -0.38 16.26 -2.59
CA ARG A 109 -1.69 16.95 -2.51
C ARG A 109 -1.80 18.13 -3.46
N ASP A 110 -0.69 18.63 -4.02
CA ASP A 110 -0.74 19.87 -4.79
C ASP A 110 -1.03 19.65 -6.27
N LYS A 111 -1.88 20.54 -6.80
CA LYS A 111 -2.44 20.54 -8.16
C LYS A 111 -1.56 21.34 -9.11
#